data_AF-A0A7C7WTX6-F1
#
_entry.id   AF-A0A7C7WTX6-F1
#
_cell.length_a   1.000
_cell.length_b   1.000
_cell.length_c   1.000
_cell.angle_alpha   90.00
_cell.angle_beta   90.00
_cell.angle_gamma   90.00
#
_symmetry.space_group_name_H-M   'P 1'
#
loop_
_entity.id
_entity.type
_entity.pdbx_description
1 polymer ?
#
loop_
_entity_poly.entity_id
_entity_poly.type
_entity_poly.pdbx_seq_one_letter_code
_entity_poly.pdbx_strand_id
1 'polypeptide(L)'
;MTTYVIVDGQRVAANVAADYSRLEAEFRRVFGLDLIISSGVRTWAEQKALWDAYDSGRSSVRAAHPNDPKAFHVETNPIGPRAIDIRDSGADAGVTRYGNPRSKWIRDNAHRFNFDPAGYDHYNEPWHLEHTGATTASVPDGAMPVTDAQRFLKSLGLY
;
A
#
# COMPACT_ATOMS: atom_id res chain seq x y z
N MET A 1 19.72 -0.57 -2.58
CA MET A 1 18.86 -1.74 -2.30
C MET A 1 17.92 -1.35 -1.17
N THR A 2 16.62 -1.29 -1.47
CA THR A 2 15.56 -0.76 -0.60
C THR A 2 15.48 -1.56 0.71
N THR A 3 15.54 -0.88 1.85
CA THR A 3 15.34 -1.52 3.17
C THR A 3 13.86 -1.65 3.47
N TYR A 4 13.42 -2.84 3.89
CA TYR A 4 12.05 -3.10 4.31
C TYR A 4 11.94 -3.21 5.83
N VAL A 5 10.83 -2.70 6.36
CA VAL A 5 10.38 -2.87 7.75
C VAL A 5 8.99 -3.51 7.75
N ILE A 6 8.57 -4.02 8.91
CA ILE A 6 7.22 -4.53 9.10
C ILE A 6 6.38 -3.49 9.84
N VAL A 7 5.27 -3.06 9.22
CA VAL A 7 4.26 -2.16 9.79
C VAL A 7 2.91 -2.82 9.61
N ASP A 8 2.12 -2.98 10.68
CA ASP A 8 0.81 -3.65 10.65
C ASP A 8 0.81 -5.05 10.01
N GLY A 9 1.95 -5.77 10.15
CA GLY A 9 2.15 -7.09 9.53
C GLY A 9 2.49 -7.05 8.04
N GLN A 10 2.66 -5.88 7.45
CA GLN A 10 2.99 -5.68 6.02
C GLN A 10 4.44 -5.26 5.85
N ARG A 11 5.09 -5.71 4.76
CA ARG A 11 6.40 -5.18 4.35
C ARG A 11 6.23 -3.76 3.81
N VAL A 12 7.03 -2.81 4.28
CA VAL A 12 6.98 -1.41 3.82
C VAL A 12 8.42 -0.92 3.64
N ALA A 13 8.70 -0.16 2.58
CA ALA A 13 10.00 0.48 2.44
C ALA A 13 10.25 1.46 3.60
N ALA A 14 11.46 1.48 4.17
CA ALA A 14 11.74 2.19 5.42
C ALA A 14 11.45 3.71 5.36
N ASN A 15 11.75 4.34 4.22
CA ASN A 15 11.41 5.75 3.96
C ASN A 15 9.88 5.97 3.90
N VAL A 16 9.15 5.06 3.25
CA VAL A 16 7.69 5.08 3.18
C VAL A 16 7.10 4.92 4.58
N ALA A 17 7.63 4.01 5.40
CA ALA A 17 7.19 3.79 6.78
C ALA A 17 7.42 5.02 7.67
N ALA A 18 8.58 5.68 7.53
CA ALA A 18 8.90 6.90 8.28
C ALA A 18 7.90 8.02 7.96
N ASP A 19 7.54 8.19 6.68
CA ASP A 19 6.60 9.21 6.26
C ASP A 19 5.15 8.84 6.62
N TYR A 20 4.81 7.55 6.51
CA TYR A 20 3.52 7.00 6.93
C TYR A 20 3.26 7.26 8.42
N SER A 21 4.24 7.05 9.30
CA SER A 21 4.06 7.28 10.74
C SER A 21 3.64 8.72 11.08
N ARG A 22 4.07 9.70 10.28
CA ARG A 22 3.66 11.11 10.45
C ARG A 22 2.24 11.34 9.94
N LEU A 23 1.86 10.70 8.82
CA LEU A 23 0.50 10.71 8.31
C LEU A 23 -0.48 10.05 9.30
N GLU A 24 -0.14 8.87 9.83
CA GLU A 24 -0.94 8.15 10.83
C GLU A 24 -1.12 9.00 12.09
N ALA A 25 -0.03 9.59 12.62
CA ALA A 25 -0.10 10.43 13.81
C ALA A 25 -1.05 11.63 13.63
N GLU A 26 -1.00 12.29 12.47
CA GLU A 26 -1.90 13.40 12.16
C GLU A 26 -3.34 12.92 11.96
N PHE A 27 -3.55 11.80 11.26
CA PHE A 27 -4.87 11.21 11.09
C PHE A 27 -5.51 10.86 12.45
N ARG A 28 -4.73 10.23 13.34
CA ARG A 28 -5.15 9.92 14.71
C ARG A 28 -5.47 11.19 15.50
N ARG A 29 -4.69 12.25 15.35
CA ARG A 29 -4.98 13.56 15.98
C ARG A 29 -6.30 14.17 15.49
N VAL A 30 -6.64 14.03 14.21
CA VAL A 30 -7.84 14.62 13.60
C VAL A 30 -9.10 13.81 13.90
N PHE A 31 -9.03 12.48 13.82
CA PHE A 31 -10.22 11.61 13.88
C PHE A 31 -10.32 10.76 15.15
N GLY A 32 -9.27 10.69 15.97
CA GLY A 32 -9.21 9.78 17.11
C GLY A 32 -9.20 8.30 16.71
N LEU A 33 -8.83 8.00 15.46
CA LEU A 33 -8.80 6.65 14.88
C LEU A 33 -7.39 6.32 14.39
N ASP A 34 -7.07 5.05 14.35
CA ASP A 34 -5.80 4.57 13.83
C ASP A 34 -5.90 4.48 12.31
N LEU A 35 -4.86 4.93 11.62
CA LEU A 35 -4.63 4.56 10.23
C LEU A 35 -3.82 3.26 10.24
N ILE A 36 -4.12 2.32 9.36
CA ILE A 36 -3.53 0.98 9.36
C ILE A 36 -3.15 0.62 7.93
N ILE A 37 -1.94 0.11 7.72
CA ILE A 37 -1.51 -0.44 6.42
C ILE A 37 -2.12 -1.84 6.25
N SER A 38 -3.01 -1.96 5.28
CA SER A 38 -3.63 -3.22 4.87
C SER A 38 -2.86 -3.95 3.77
N SER A 39 -2.09 -3.24 2.95
CA SER A 39 -1.18 -3.85 1.97
C SER A 39 0.05 -2.97 1.77
N GLY A 40 1.23 -3.55 1.77
CA GLY A 40 2.49 -2.85 1.51
C GLY A 40 3.21 -3.37 0.27
N VAL A 41 4.52 -3.55 0.38
CA VAL A 41 5.40 -4.12 -0.65
C VAL A 41 5.05 -5.58 -0.91
N ARG A 42 4.96 -5.90 -2.20
CA ARG A 42 4.69 -7.23 -2.74
C ARG A 42 5.91 -7.71 -3.50
N THR A 43 6.23 -8.99 -3.32
CA THR A 43 7.16 -9.67 -4.21
C THR A 43 6.57 -9.78 -5.61
N TRP A 44 7.42 -10.04 -6.60
CA TRP A 44 6.95 -10.29 -7.96
C TRP A 44 5.90 -11.41 -8.01
N ALA A 45 6.15 -12.51 -7.29
CA ALA A 45 5.27 -13.69 -7.26
C ALA A 45 3.90 -13.40 -6.60
N GLU A 46 3.89 -12.62 -5.52
CA GLU A 46 2.66 -12.20 -4.85
C GLU A 46 1.81 -11.29 -5.73
N GLN A 47 2.43 -10.31 -6.40
CA GLN A 47 1.72 -9.46 -7.36
C GLN A 47 1.21 -10.27 -8.55
N LYS A 48 1.99 -11.24 -9.05
CA LYS A 48 1.55 -12.15 -10.11
C LYS A 48 0.32 -12.94 -9.70
N ALA A 49 0.29 -13.46 -8.48
CA ALA A 49 -0.86 -14.20 -7.96
C ALA A 49 -2.12 -13.33 -7.83
N LEU A 50 -1.98 -12.07 -7.41
CA LEU A 50 -3.08 -11.10 -7.40
C LEU A 50 -3.59 -10.80 -8.80
N TRP A 51 -2.68 -10.53 -9.73
CA TRP A 51 -3.01 -10.28 -11.13
C TRP A 51 -3.71 -11.48 -11.76
N ASP A 52 -3.22 -12.70 -11.55
CA ASP A 52 -3.86 -13.93 -12.05
C ASP A 52 -5.27 -14.12 -11.46
N ALA A 53 -5.50 -13.74 -10.20
CA ALA A 53 -6.82 -13.80 -9.58
C ALA A 53 -7.78 -12.76 -10.15
N TYR A 54 -7.31 -11.54 -10.38
CA TYR A 54 -8.08 -10.47 -11.03
C TYR A 54 -8.41 -10.80 -12.48
N ASP A 55 -7.41 -11.19 -13.27
CA ASP A 55 -7.53 -11.50 -14.70
C ASP A 55 -8.46 -12.69 -14.96
N SER A 56 -8.40 -13.71 -14.10
CA SER A 56 -9.34 -14.85 -14.17
C SER A 56 -10.72 -14.58 -13.57
N GLY A 57 -11.00 -13.38 -13.05
CA GLY A 57 -12.28 -13.03 -12.43
C GLY A 57 -12.53 -13.67 -11.06
N ARG A 58 -11.53 -14.32 -10.45
CA ARG A 58 -11.63 -14.90 -9.10
C ARG A 58 -11.55 -13.84 -7.99
N SER A 59 -11.07 -12.64 -8.30
CA SER A 59 -11.07 -11.49 -7.41
C SER A 59 -11.56 -10.25 -8.14
N SER A 60 -12.34 -9.42 -7.44
CA SER A 60 -12.72 -8.08 -7.90
C SER A 60 -11.66 -7.01 -7.60
N VAL A 61 -10.62 -7.36 -6.83
CA VAL A 61 -9.54 -6.43 -6.53
C VAL A 61 -8.65 -6.28 -7.75
N ARG A 62 -8.62 -5.06 -8.28
CA ARG A 62 -7.80 -4.69 -9.42
C ARG A 62 -6.33 -4.88 -9.06
N ALA A 63 -5.60 -5.50 -9.97
CA ALA A 63 -4.16 -5.68 -9.82
C ALA A 63 -3.47 -5.40 -11.15
N ALA A 64 -2.40 -4.62 -11.12
CA ALA A 64 -1.51 -4.45 -12.27
C ALA A 64 -0.67 -5.71 -12.49
N HIS A 65 -0.36 -6.03 -13.75
CA HIS A 65 0.61 -7.08 -14.04
C HIS A 65 1.96 -6.70 -13.40
N PRO A 66 2.74 -7.64 -12.82
CA PRO A 66 3.95 -7.30 -12.07
C PRO A 66 5.05 -6.59 -12.89
N ASN A 67 5.03 -6.71 -14.22
CA ASN A 67 5.94 -5.98 -15.12
C ASN A 67 5.40 -4.61 -15.58
N ASP A 68 4.20 -4.21 -15.15
CA ASP A 68 3.65 -2.90 -15.46
C ASP A 68 4.48 -1.81 -14.75
N PRO A 69 4.90 -0.73 -15.43
CA PRO A 69 5.65 0.36 -14.79
C PRO A 69 4.89 1.02 -13.63
N LYS A 70 3.55 0.89 -13.57
CA LYS A 70 2.68 1.39 -12.50
C LYS A 70 2.41 0.38 -11.40
N ALA A 71 3.03 -0.79 -11.42
CA ALA A 71 2.91 -1.78 -10.35
C ALA A 71 3.74 -1.35 -9.11
N PHE A 72 3.33 -0.27 -8.45
CA PHE A 72 4.13 0.41 -7.42
C PHE A 72 4.23 -0.31 -6.07
N HIS A 73 3.43 -1.37 -5.87
CA HIS A 73 3.63 -2.29 -4.76
C HIS A 73 4.81 -3.24 -4.99
N VAL A 74 5.25 -3.46 -6.24
CA VAL A 74 6.17 -4.56 -6.58
C VAL A 74 7.62 -4.18 -6.28
N GLU A 75 8.31 -5.05 -5.56
CA GLU A 75 9.71 -4.86 -5.14
C GLU A 75 10.71 -4.66 -6.29
N THR A 76 10.39 -5.19 -7.48
CA THR A 76 11.22 -5.10 -8.68
C THR A 76 10.91 -3.88 -9.55
N ASN A 77 9.93 -3.04 -9.17
CA ASN A 77 9.60 -1.84 -9.93
C ASN A 77 10.79 -0.87 -9.87
N PRO A 78 11.31 -0.35 -11.00
CA PRO A 78 12.53 0.48 -11.03
C PRO A 78 12.37 1.83 -10.31
N ILE A 79 11.14 2.31 -10.20
CA ILE A 79 10.80 3.49 -9.40
C ILE A 79 10.12 3.09 -8.10
N GLY A 80 9.95 1.81 -7.79
CA GLY A 80 9.30 1.31 -6.57
C GLY A 80 10.20 0.37 -5.76
N PRO A 81 9.65 -0.33 -4.75
CA PRO A 81 8.25 -0.26 -4.32
C PRO A 81 7.97 0.97 -3.43
N ARG A 82 6.82 1.60 -3.64
CA ARG A 82 6.44 2.88 -3.00
C ARG A 82 4.96 2.98 -2.60
N ALA A 83 4.13 2.04 -3.01
CA ALA A 83 2.69 2.08 -2.73
C ALA A 83 2.31 1.38 -1.41
N ILE A 84 1.29 1.92 -0.77
CA ILE A 84 0.61 1.33 0.39
C ILE A 84 -0.91 1.44 0.20
N ASP A 85 -1.63 0.41 0.63
CA ASP A 85 -3.08 0.42 0.74
C ASP A 85 -3.47 0.53 2.22
N ILE A 86 -4.27 1.54 2.56
CA ILE A 86 -4.62 1.88 3.94
C ILE A 86 -6.10 1.69 4.27
N ARG A 87 -6.39 1.37 5.52
CA ARG A 87 -7.72 1.46 6.12
C ARG A 87 -7.61 2.21 7.45
N ASP A 88 -8.74 2.59 8.02
CA ASP A 88 -8.76 3.09 9.40
C ASP A 88 -9.44 2.11 10.35
N SER A 89 -9.25 2.30 11.66
CA SER A 89 -9.81 1.43 12.71
C SER A 89 -11.29 1.67 13.00
N GLY A 90 -11.93 2.66 12.36
CA GLY A 90 -13.36 2.89 12.48
C GLY A 90 -14.18 1.73 11.91
N ALA A 91 -15.33 1.45 12.53
CA ALA A 91 -16.17 0.29 12.18
C ALA A 91 -16.68 0.28 10.73
N ASP A 92 -16.71 1.44 10.07
CA ASP A 92 -17.12 1.61 8.68
C ASP A 92 -15.95 1.71 7.69
N ALA A 93 -14.70 1.68 8.19
CA ALA A 93 -13.46 1.82 7.43
C ALA A 93 -13.52 3.02 6.45
N GLY A 94 -13.86 4.21 6.96
CA GLY A 94 -14.14 5.39 6.15
C GLY A 94 -13.06 5.71 5.11
N VAL A 95 -11.78 5.55 5.38
CA VAL A 95 -10.72 5.80 4.39
C VAL A 95 -10.91 5.00 3.09
N THR A 96 -11.50 3.81 3.15
CA THR A 96 -11.72 2.95 1.98
C THR A 96 -12.97 3.30 1.17
N ARG A 97 -13.82 4.22 1.67
CA ARG A 97 -15.08 4.59 1.00
C ARG A 97 -14.93 5.94 0.31
N TYR A 98 -15.30 6.02 -0.96
CA TYR A 98 -15.21 7.28 -1.68
C TYR A 98 -16.12 8.38 -1.08
N GLY A 99 -15.65 9.63 -1.07
CA GLY A 99 -16.49 10.81 -0.81
C GLY A 99 -16.85 11.12 0.65
N ASN A 100 -16.48 10.30 1.63
CA ASN A 100 -16.72 10.61 3.03
C ASN A 100 -15.60 11.48 3.65
N PRO A 101 -15.79 12.03 4.86
CA PRO A 101 -14.83 12.94 5.47
C PRO A 101 -13.40 12.40 5.61
N ARG A 102 -13.22 11.10 5.95
CA ARG A 102 -11.88 10.51 6.15
C ARG A 102 -11.14 10.31 4.84
N SER A 103 -11.78 9.78 3.81
CA SER A 103 -11.13 9.60 2.51
C SER A 103 -10.84 10.93 1.82
N LYS A 104 -11.74 11.92 1.94
CA LYS A 104 -11.47 13.30 1.51
C LYS A 104 -10.30 13.92 2.27
N TRP A 105 -10.24 13.72 3.59
CA TRP A 105 -9.12 14.24 4.38
C TRP A 105 -7.78 13.65 3.94
N ILE A 106 -7.72 12.33 3.70
CA ILE A 106 -6.51 11.69 3.15
C ILE A 106 -6.13 12.32 1.81
N ARG A 107 -7.08 12.40 0.86
CA ARG A 107 -6.85 13.06 -0.44
C ARG A 107 -6.28 14.47 -0.29
N ASP A 108 -6.87 15.27 0.60
CA ASP A 108 -6.52 16.67 0.76
C ASP A 108 -5.25 16.90 1.61
N ASN A 109 -4.71 15.88 2.30
CA ASN A 109 -3.59 16.06 3.24
C ASN A 109 -2.40 15.12 3.03
N ALA A 110 -2.55 14.00 2.33
CA ALA A 110 -1.50 12.99 2.14
C ALA A 110 -0.22 13.58 1.55
N HIS A 111 -0.34 14.57 0.65
CA HIS A 111 0.80 15.24 0.02
C HIS A 111 1.71 15.96 1.02
N ARG A 112 1.18 16.41 2.17
CA ARG A 112 1.97 17.01 3.26
C ARG A 112 2.95 16.03 3.89
N PHE A 113 2.75 14.74 3.64
CA PHE A 113 3.52 13.62 4.17
C PHE A 113 4.18 12.80 3.06
N ASN A 114 4.43 13.41 1.89
CA ASN A 114 5.06 12.77 0.73
C ASN A 114 4.26 11.58 0.16
N PHE A 115 2.94 11.64 0.21
CA PHE A 115 2.07 10.66 -0.45
C PHE A 115 1.18 11.34 -1.50
N ASP A 116 1.16 10.77 -2.69
CA ASP A 116 0.19 11.04 -3.73
C ASP A 116 -1.04 10.14 -3.51
N PRO A 117 -2.25 10.69 -3.32
CA PRO A 117 -3.49 9.92 -3.20
C PRO A 117 -4.00 9.43 -4.58
N ALA A 118 -3.12 8.89 -5.42
CA ALA A 118 -3.41 8.44 -6.77
C ALA A 118 -4.60 7.48 -6.85
N GLY A 119 -4.80 6.67 -5.81
CA GLY A 119 -5.99 5.85 -5.63
C GLY A 119 -7.30 6.61 -5.72
N TYR A 120 -7.41 7.70 -4.97
CA TYR A 120 -8.59 8.55 -4.93
C TYR A 120 -8.80 9.29 -6.27
N ASP A 121 -7.73 9.85 -6.84
CA ASP A 121 -7.82 10.75 -7.99
C ASP A 121 -7.84 10.04 -9.35
N HIS A 122 -7.36 8.80 -9.44
CA HIS A 122 -7.17 8.11 -10.72
C HIS A 122 -7.75 6.70 -10.79
N TYR A 123 -7.88 5.99 -9.66
CA TYR A 123 -8.18 4.56 -9.66
C TYR A 123 -9.53 4.20 -9.05
N ASN A 124 -10.25 5.16 -8.44
CA ASN A 124 -11.44 4.90 -7.63
C ASN A 124 -11.16 3.93 -6.46
N GLU A 125 -9.94 4.03 -5.92
CA GLU A 125 -9.38 3.22 -4.84
C GLU A 125 -8.90 4.16 -3.73
N PRO A 126 -9.80 4.81 -2.97
CA PRO A 126 -9.44 5.90 -2.04
C PRO A 126 -8.46 5.49 -0.93
N TRP A 127 -8.23 4.18 -0.76
CA TRP A 127 -7.25 3.60 0.15
C TRP A 127 -5.82 3.57 -0.41
N HIS A 128 -5.61 3.76 -1.71
CA HIS A 128 -4.31 3.56 -2.35
C HIS A 128 -3.48 4.85 -2.37
N LEU A 129 -2.29 4.80 -1.78
CA LEU A 129 -1.33 5.91 -1.71
C LEU A 129 0.01 5.52 -2.35
N GLU A 130 0.60 6.45 -3.09
CA GLU A 130 1.92 6.30 -3.70
C GLU A 130 2.91 7.28 -3.06
N HIS A 131 4.02 6.79 -2.48
CA HIS A 131 5.02 7.68 -1.89
C HIS A 131 5.79 8.46 -2.97
N THR A 132 5.97 9.76 -2.76
CA THR A 132 6.54 10.68 -3.77
C THR A 132 8.04 10.92 -3.60
N GLY A 133 8.64 10.49 -2.50
CA GLY A 133 10.07 10.66 -2.23
C GLY A 133 10.97 9.72 -3.05
N ALA A 134 12.28 10.03 -3.06
CA ALA A 134 13.29 9.13 -3.63
C ALA A 134 13.41 7.85 -2.79
N THR A 135 13.43 6.68 -3.43
CA THR A 135 13.51 5.35 -2.79
C THR A 135 14.94 4.85 -2.60
N THR A 136 15.97 5.67 -2.82
CA THR A 136 17.39 5.28 -2.76
C THR A 136 17.96 5.31 -1.33
N ALA A 137 17.49 4.40 -0.47
CA ALA A 137 18.31 3.92 0.66
C ALA A 137 19.00 2.60 0.25
N SER A 138 20.26 2.40 0.64
CA SER A 138 21.09 1.24 0.24
C SER A 138 21.66 0.51 1.44
N VAL A 139 21.31 -0.78 1.68
CA VAL A 139 22.10 -1.76 2.49
C VAL A 139 21.69 -3.23 2.17
N PRO A 140 22.39 -4.30 2.64
CA PRO A 140 22.81 -5.46 1.85
C PRO A 140 21.86 -6.68 1.93
N ASP A 141 22.12 -7.64 1.05
CA ASP A 141 21.36 -8.86 0.79
C ASP A 141 20.91 -9.63 2.04
N GLY A 142 19.60 -9.90 2.07
CA GLY A 142 18.93 -10.70 3.09
C GLY A 142 17.57 -11.16 2.58
N ALA A 143 17.58 -11.97 1.51
CA ALA A 143 16.38 -12.54 0.91
C ALA A 143 15.59 -13.38 1.93
N MET A 144 14.35 -12.96 2.23
CA MET A 144 13.38 -13.79 2.93
C MET A 144 12.70 -14.72 1.91
N PRO A 145 12.47 -16.01 2.23
CA PRO A 145 12.00 -16.99 1.26
C PRO A 145 10.56 -16.73 0.79
N VAL A 146 10.39 -16.88 -0.53
CA VAL A 146 9.14 -16.86 -1.30
C VAL A 146 8.36 -18.14 -1.03
N THR A 147 7.54 -18.19 0.02
CA THR A 147 6.60 -19.32 0.21
C THR A 147 5.33 -18.89 0.95
N ASP A 148 4.37 -18.36 0.19
CA ASP A 148 2.95 -18.79 0.19
C ASP A 148 2.06 -17.67 -0.36
N ALA A 149 1.93 -17.63 -1.69
CA ALA A 149 0.98 -16.75 -2.37
C ALA A 149 -0.45 -16.88 -1.81
N GLN A 150 -0.84 -18.08 -1.36
CA GLN A 150 -2.14 -18.30 -0.72
C GLN A 150 -2.26 -17.62 0.66
N ARG A 151 -1.20 -17.63 1.49
CA ARG A 151 -1.22 -16.90 2.77
C ARG A 151 -1.24 -15.39 2.54
N PHE A 152 -0.49 -14.93 1.55
CA PHE A 152 -0.52 -13.53 1.14
C PHE A 152 -1.93 -13.10 0.71
N LEU A 153 -2.57 -13.84 -0.20
CA LEU A 153 -3.93 -13.52 -0.65
C LEU A 153 -4.96 -13.56 0.49
N LYS A 154 -4.84 -14.51 1.44
CA LYS A 154 -5.66 -14.54 2.66
C LYS A 154 -5.42 -13.35 3.57
N SER A 155 -4.17 -12.90 3.71
CA SER A 155 -3.82 -11.73 4.52
C SER A 155 -4.47 -10.44 4.00
N LEU A 156 -4.78 -10.40 2.71
CA LEU A 156 -5.49 -9.30 2.06
C LEU A 156 -7.02 -9.47 2.06
N GLY A 157 -7.55 -10.56 2.64
CA GLY A 157 -8.99 -10.83 2.68
C GLY A 157 -9.61 -11.20 1.33
N LEU A 158 -8.80 -11.73 0.39
CA LEU A 158 -9.25 -12.05 -0.98
C LEU A 158 -9.67 -13.51 -1.17
N TYR A 159 -9.63 -14.31 -0.09
CA TYR A 159 -10.06 -15.72 -0.02
C TYR A 159 -10.57 -16.07 1.37
#